data_AF-A0A7V4YPQ3-F1
#
_entry.id   AF-A0A7V4YPQ3-F1
#
_cell.length_a   1.000
_cell.length_b   1.000
_cell.length_c   1.000
_cell.angle_alpha   90.00
_cell.angle_beta   90.00
_cell.angle_gamma   90.00
#
_symmetry.space_group_name_H-M   'P 1'
#
loop_
_entity.id
_entity.type
_entity.pdbx_description
1 polymer ?
#
loop_
_entity_poly.entity_id
_entity_poly.type
_entity_poly.pdbx_seq_one_letter_code
_entity_poly.pdbx_strand_id
1 'polypeptide(L)'
;MERFIKEFIRNVIDGKNFDFERCPDIFEYLIANSLEGIFHHIMRNRIDKELREKLEKRISFLIMRDTIQRKFLKEISMKMKRKKVRFLILKGPTIADELYPPLTRFYEDIDILVHEDDYNSARECILKSGFVPYVGRDGFVFTPAFKEEILVHKDMDYLQVDLHRSLFSKYRFNMDFEEIWASSMEFEIDGVILRKMEPQKEFSYLLLHSAAHFYKLRGINILDISLHYRKFNHNLNEVLEEMKRGENHYAGYYMLKFLIKNGFIIADEREIEGVKPPLLSRMLMNFLTSNEKLNYLRFERLPFLVRAGTVLASTPGFFNKTMFVYHYLRRRGDAIFGKFRTRQSKIRV
;
A
#
# COMPACT_ATOMS: atom_id res chain seq x y z
N MET A 1 -14.76 -17.07 -5.48
CA MET A 1 -13.54 -16.64 -4.77
C MET A 1 -13.30 -15.13 -4.82
N GLU A 2 -13.00 -14.52 -5.97
CA GLU A 2 -12.99 -13.04 -6.07
C GLU A 2 -14.35 -12.46 -5.68
N ARG A 3 -15.43 -13.09 -6.14
CA ARG A 3 -16.81 -12.78 -5.70
C ARG A 3 -16.97 -12.78 -4.18
N PHE A 4 -16.41 -13.77 -3.49
CA PHE A 4 -16.44 -13.86 -2.02
C PHE A 4 -15.75 -12.66 -1.37
N ILE A 5 -14.52 -12.31 -1.79
CA ILE A 5 -13.80 -11.17 -1.22
C ILE A 5 -14.56 -9.87 -1.47
N LYS A 6 -15.12 -9.70 -2.68
CA LYS A 6 -15.93 -8.52 -3.01
C LYS A 6 -17.19 -8.43 -2.13
N GLU A 7 -17.93 -9.52 -2.01
CA GLU A 7 -19.15 -9.58 -1.19
C GLU A 7 -18.82 -9.37 0.30
N PHE A 8 -17.77 -10.01 0.81
CA PHE A 8 -17.32 -9.82 2.18
C PHE A 8 -16.98 -8.35 2.46
N ILE A 9 -16.10 -7.74 1.65
CA ILE A 9 -15.70 -6.33 1.81
C ILE A 9 -16.92 -5.40 1.77
N ARG A 10 -17.85 -5.59 0.82
CA ARG A 10 -19.09 -4.80 0.76
C ARG A 10 -19.93 -4.92 2.02
N ASN A 11 -20.08 -6.13 2.56
CA ASN A 11 -20.84 -6.33 3.79
C ASN A 11 -20.17 -5.69 5.01
N VAL A 12 -18.83 -5.72 5.08
CA VAL A 12 -18.08 -4.97 6.10
C VAL A 12 -18.33 -3.46 5.96
N ILE A 13 -18.22 -2.93 4.74
CA ILE A 13 -18.43 -1.50 4.46
C ILE A 13 -19.86 -1.08 4.80
N ASP A 14 -20.87 -1.89 4.48
CA ASP A 14 -22.28 -1.58 4.73
C ASP A 14 -22.70 -1.81 6.20
N GLY A 15 -21.87 -2.47 7.01
CA GLY A 15 -22.24 -2.92 8.36
C GLY A 15 -23.35 -3.98 8.36
N LYS A 16 -23.48 -4.74 7.27
CA LYS A 16 -24.51 -5.78 7.10
C LYS A 16 -24.01 -7.13 7.60
N ASN A 17 -24.95 -7.99 7.99
CA ASN A 17 -24.65 -9.39 8.23
C ASN A 17 -24.19 -10.05 6.94
N PHE A 18 -23.09 -10.81 7.03
CA PHE A 18 -22.56 -11.60 5.93
C PHE A 18 -22.90 -13.08 6.17
N ASP A 19 -23.69 -13.65 5.26
CA ASP A 19 -23.97 -15.08 5.25
C ASP A 19 -22.84 -15.81 4.54
N PHE A 20 -22.07 -16.58 5.32
CA PHE A 20 -20.91 -17.29 4.82
C PHE A 20 -21.29 -18.68 4.34
N GLU A 21 -21.19 -18.89 3.03
CA GLU A 21 -21.17 -20.23 2.44
C GLU A 21 -19.74 -20.77 2.43
N ARG A 22 -19.53 -21.97 2.97
CA ARG A 22 -18.21 -22.59 3.09
C ARG A 22 -17.57 -22.73 1.70
N CYS A 23 -16.35 -22.21 1.56
CA CYS A 23 -15.55 -22.35 0.35
C CYS A 23 -14.27 -23.12 0.67
N PRO A 24 -13.85 -24.09 -0.17
CA PRO A 24 -12.50 -24.64 -0.10
C PRO A 24 -11.45 -23.52 -0.13
N ASP A 25 -10.37 -23.69 0.61
CA ASP A 25 -9.22 -22.76 0.67
C ASP A 25 -9.49 -21.35 1.24
N ILE A 26 -10.65 -21.11 1.86
CA ILE A 26 -11.02 -19.78 2.41
C ILE A 26 -9.92 -19.18 3.29
N PHE A 27 -9.25 -20.00 4.10
CA PHE A 27 -8.19 -19.57 4.99
C PHE A 27 -7.02 -18.93 4.22
N GLU A 28 -6.58 -19.58 3.15
CA GLU A 28 -5.51 -19.12 2.26
C GLU A 28 -5.90 -17.80 1.56
N TYR A 29 -7.19 -17.64 1.21
CA TYR A 29 -7.68 -16.42 0.58
C TYR A 29 -7.77 -15.24 1.55
N LEU A 30 -8.13 -15.49 2.80
CA LEU A 30 -8.10 -14.46 3.84
C LEU A 30 -6.66 -13.99 4.06
N ILE A 31 -5.69 -14.91 4.14
CA ILE A 31 -4.26 -14.58 4.27
C ILE A 31 -3.76 -13.79 3.07
N ALA A 32 -4.05 -14.24 1.85
CA ALA A 32 -3.60 -13.58 0.63
C ALA A 32 -4.16 -12.14 0.49
N ASN A 33 -5.26 -11.83 1.18
CA ASN A 33 -5.88 -10.51 1.17
C ASN A 33 -5.68 -9.72 2.47
N SER A 34 -4.98 -10.30 3.46
CA SER A 34 -4.79 -9.72 4.79
C SER A 34 -6.12 -9.38 5.51
N LEU A 35 -7.10 -10.28 5.39
CA LEU A 35 -8.46 -10.12 5.94
C LEU A 35 -8.75 -11.03 7.14
N GLU A 36 -7.76 -11.80 7.62
CA GLU A 36 -7.98 -12.82 8.66
C GLU A 36 -8.57 -12.23 9.95
N GLY A 37 -8.03 -11.09 10.40
CA GLY A 37 -8.43 -10.44 11.65
C GLY A 37 -9.86 -9.93 11.62
N ILE A 38 -10.20 -9.12 10.62
CA ILE A 38 -11.56 -8.58 10.46
C ILE A 38 -12.59 -9.68 10.18
N PHE A 39 -12.24 -10.70 9.39
CA PHE A 39 -13.12 -11.83 9.13
C PHE A 39 -13.44 -12.59 10.42
N HIS A 40 -12.42 -12.93 11.21
CA HIS A 40 -12.63 -13.61 12.48
C HIS A 40 -13.44 -12.78 13.47
N HIS A 41 -13.20 -11.47 13.53
CA HIS A 41 -13.95 -10.56 14.40
C HIS A 41 -15.45 -10.54 14.11
N ILE A 42 -15.82 -10.56 12.82
CA ILE A 42 -17.22 -10.51 12.37
C ILE A 42 -17.87 -11.89 12.46
N MET A 43 -17.17 -12.94 12.00
CA MET A 43 -17.76 -14.25 11.86
C MET A 43 -17.81 -15.03 13.18
N ARG A 44 -16.77 -14.95 14.01
CA ARG A 44 -16.65 -15.63 15.32
C ARG A 44 -17.19 -17.07 15.32
N ASN A 45 -18.42 -17.26 15.84
CA ASN A 45 -19.07 -18.57 16.01
C ASN A 45 -19.91 -19.01 14.80
N ARG A 46 -19.95 -18.21 13.72
CA ARG A 46 -20.69 -18.49 12.47
C ARG A 46 -19.88 -19.29 11.45
N ILE A 47 -18.68 -19.74 11.81
CA ILE A 47 -17.81 -20.58 10.98
C ILE A 47 -17.59 -21.94 11.63
N ASP A 48 -17.22 -22.93 10.84
CA ASP A 48 -16.95 -24.27 11.35
C ASP A 48 -15.73 -24.31 12.30
N LYS A 49 -15.70 -25.33 13.16
CA LYS A 49 -14.69 -25.48 14.20
C LYS A 49 -13.28 -25.54 13.63
N GLU A 50 -13.08 -26.21 12.50
CA GLU A 50 -11.77 -26.39 11.88
C GLU A 50 -11.19 -25.06 11.38
N LEU A 51 -12.01 -24.28 10.65
CA LEU A 51 -11.61 -22.95 10.18
C LEU A 51 -11.34 -22.00 11.34
N ARG A 52 -12.19 -22.03 12.38
CA ARG A 52 -12.01 -21.20 13.57
C ARG A 52 -10.67 -21.49 14.26
N GLU A 53 -10.33 -22.76 14.50
CA GLU A 53 -9.06 -23.13 15.13
C GLU A 53 -7.83 -22.70 14.29
N LYS A 54 -7.92 -22.79 12.96
CA LYS A 54 -6.87 -22.28 12.05
C LYS A 54 -6.71 -20.75 12.18
N LEU A 55 -7.82 -20.02 12.20
CA LEU A 55 -7.83 -18.56 12.35
C LEU A 55 -7.32 -18.13 13.73
N GLU A 56 -7.73 -18.76 14.81
CA GLU A 56 -7.26 -18.44 16.17
C GLU A 56 -5.74 -18.60 16.30
N LYS A 57 -5.18 -19.70 15.76
CA LYS A 57 -3.72 -19.90 15.71
C LYS A 57 -3.03 -18.80 14.91
N ARG A 58 -3.56 -18.45 13.74
CA ARG A 58 -3.03 -17.37 12.89
C ARG A 58 -3.09 -16.01 13.59
N ILE A 59 -4.22 -15.70 14.21
CA ILE A 59 -4.46 -14.42 14.90
C ILE A 59 -3.57 -14.28 16.12
N SER A 60 -3.32 -15.37 16.85
CA SER A 60 -2.38 -15.35 17.98
C SER A 60 -0.98 -14.89 17.55
N PHE A 61 -0.49 -15.38 16.41
CA PHE A 61 0.77 -14.91 15.82
C PHE A 61 0.69 -13.43 15.38
N LEU A 62 -0.42 -13.01 14.76
CA LEU A 62 -0.60 -11.62 14.32
C LEU A 62 -0.67 -10.64 15.49
N ILE A 63 -1.31 -11.01 16.61
CA ILE A 63 -1.34 -10.22 17.84
C ILE A 63 0.06 -10.11 18.45
N MET A 64 0.82 -11.20 18.49
CA MET A 64 2.22 -11.17 18.94
C MET A 64 3.04 -10.19 18.07
N ARG A 65 2.90 -10.28 16.74
CA ARG A 65 3.57 -9.38 15.80
C ARG A 65 3.18 -7.91 16.03
N ASP A 66 1.89 -7.61 16.11
CA ASP A 66 1.38 -6.26 16.35
C ASP A 66 1.90 -5.69 17.67
N THR A 67 1.93 -6.50 18.74
CA THR A 67 2.47 -6.10 20.04
C THR A 67 3.95 -5.69 19.93
N ILE A 68 4.75 -6.48 19.21
CA ILE A 68 6.18 -6.20 18.99
C ILE A 68 6.36 -4.96 18.12
N GLN A 69 5.59 -4.83 17.04
CA GLN A 69 5.62 -3.68 16.13
C GLN A 69 5.25 -2.38 16.85
N ARG A 70 4.18 -2.38 17.65
CA ARG A 70 3.76 -1.24 18.47
C ARG A 70 4.81 -0.84 19.48
N LYS A 71 5.37 -1.81 20.22
CA LYS A 71 6.46 -1.55 21.16
C LYS A 71 7.67 -0.91 20.46
N PHE A 72 8.09 -1.47 19.32
CA PHE A 72 9.18 -0.91 18.54
C PHE A 72 8.84 0.50 18.05
N LEU A 73 7.65 0.72 17.48
CA LEU A 73 7.21 2.03 16.97
C LEU A 73 7.24 3.09 18.06
N LYS A 74 6.78 2.75 19.27
CA LYS A 74 6.85 3.59 20.47
C LYS A 74 8.30 3.96 20.82
N GLU A 75 9.17 2.97 20.93
CA GLU A 75 10.58 3.18 21.29
C GLU A 75 11.34 4.01 20.24
N ILE A 76 11.18 3.68 18.96
CA ILE A 76 11.89 4.39 17.88
C ILE A 76 11.39 5.82 17.74
N SER A 77 10.08 6.05 17.88
CA SER A 77 9.50 7.39 17.83
C SER A 77 10.03 8.28 18.95
N MET A 78 10.16 7.74 20.18
CA MET A 78 10.78 8.47 21.29
C MET A 78 12.24 8.81 21.01
N LYS A 79 13.03 7.89 20.44
CA LYS A 79 14.44 8.14 20.07
C LYS A 79 14.55 9.23 19.00
N MET A 80 13.73 9.15 17.94
CA MET A 80 13.69 10.13 16.86
C MET A 80 13.29 11.52 17.36
N LYS A 81 12.26 11.61 18.21
CA LYS A 81 11.84 12.86 18.85
C LYS A 81 12.94 13.51 19.68
N ARG A 82 13.68 12.73 20.50
CA ARG A 82 14.82 13.27 21.28
C ARG A 82 15.91 13.87 20.39
N LYS A 83 16.10 13.31 19.19
CA LYS A 83 17.00 13.85 18.17
C LYS A 83 16.37 14.93 17.28
N LYS A 84 15.13 15.34 17.54
CA LYS A 84 14.36 16.32 16.74
C LYS A 84 14.24 15.93 15.26
N VAL A 85 14.25 14.63 14.95
CA VAL A 85 14.02 14.11 13.60
C VAL A 85 12.59 14.40 13.18
N ARG A 86 12.38 14.96 11.99
CA ARG A 86 11.05 15.11 11.39
C ARG A 86 10.62 13.80 10.73
N PHE A 87 9.59 13.15 11.28
CA PHE A 87 9.03 11.90 10.74
C PHE A 87 7.49 11.89 10.79
N LEU A 88 6.87 11.22 9.81
CA LEU A 88 5.45 10.87 9.78
C LEU A 88 5.31 9.35 9.76
N ILE A 89 4.29 8.84 10.44
CA ILE A 89 3.88 7.44 10.32
C ILE A 89 2.86 7.33 9.19
N LEU A 90 2.97 6.30 8.36
CA LEU A 90 2.10 6.09 7.21
C LEU A 90 1.29 4.79 7.35
N LYS A 91 0.15 4.73 6.67
CA LYS A 91 -0.64 3.52 6.39
C LYS A 91 -1.01 2.69 7.62
N GLY A 92 -0.53 1.44 7.70
CA GLY A 92 -1.02 0.41 8.60
C GLY A 92 -1.17 0.87 10.04
N PRO A 93 -0.11 1.38 10.68
CA PRO A 93 -0.19 1.90 12.05
C PRO A 93 -1.18 3.05 12.23
N THR A 94 -1.32 3.97 11.28
CA THR A 94 -2.26 5.10 11.39
C THR A 94 -3.70 4.67 11.15
N ILE A 95 -3.91 3.72 10.26
CA ILE A 95 -5.22 3.26 9.80
C ILE A 95 -5.84 2.25 10.78
N ALA A 96 -5.03 1.37 11.37
CA ALA A 96 -5.51 0.28 12.22
C ALA A 96 -6.31 0.80 13.43
N ASP A 97 -5.78 1.79 14.14
CA ASP A 97 -6.45 2.34 15.33
C ASP A 97 -7.57 3.31 14.96
N GLU A 98 -7.50 3.88 13.75
CA GLU A 98 -8.39 4.94 13.35
C GLU A 98 -9.69 4.43 12.68
N LEU A 99 -9.60 3.36 11.89
CA LEU A 99 -10.68 2.87 11.04
C LEU A 99 -11.22 1.50 11.45
N TYR A 100 -10.52 0.77 12.31
CA TYR A 100 -10.83 -0.63 12.59
C TYR A 100 -11.07 -0.89 14.09
N PRO A 101 -11.90 -1.89 14.43
CA PRO A 101 -11.92 -2.40 15.80
C PRO A 101 -10.54 -2.92 16.23
N PRO A 102 -10.22 -2.88 17.53
CA PRO A 102 -8.94 -3.37 18.05
C PRO A 102 -8.62 -4.80 17.59
N LEU A 103 -7.35 -5.03 17.21
CA LEU A 103 -6.81 -6.34 16.81
C LEU A 103 -7.52 -6.97 15.59
N THR A 104 -8.00 -6.16 14.65
CA THR A 104 -8.62 -6.66 13.40
C THR A 104 -7.87 -6.27 12.13
N ARG A 105 -7.08 -5.19 12.16
CA ARG A 105 -6.23 -4.71 11.06
C ARG A 105 -4.75 -4.85 11.41
N PHE A 106 -4.13 -5.93 10.96
CA PHE A 106 -2.71 -6.20 11.17
C PHE A 106 -1.90 -5.73 9.95
N TYR A 107 -0.73 -5.14 10.15
CA TYR A 107 0.16 -4.66 9.09
C TYR A 107 1.47 -5.48 9.03
N GLU A 108 2.04 -5.61 7.83
CA GLU A 108 3.23 -6.45 7.58
C GLU A 108 4.53 -5.69 7.92
N ASP A 109 4.53 -4.39 7.68
CA ASP A 109 5.66 -3.48 7.77
C ASP A 109 5.25 -2.17 8.48
N ILE A 110 6.26 -1.42 8.94
CA ILE A 110 6.09 -0.07 9.49
C ILE A 110 6.64 0.92 8.46
N ASP A 111 5.75 1.66 7.80
CA ASP A 111 6.12 2.73 6.89
C ASP A 111 6.38 4.03 7.66
N ILE A 112 7.60 4.57 7.55
CA ILE A 112 7.98 5.85 8.16
C ILE A 112 8.47 6.81 7.07
N LEU A 113 7.81 7.94 6.91
CA LEU A 113 8.29 9.05 6.08
C LEU A 113 9.21 9.93 6.91
N VAL A 114 10.39 10.25 6.40
CA VAL A 114 11.32 11.17 7.06
C VAL A 114 11.68 12.30 6.12
N HIS A 115 11.88 13.49 6.69
CA HIS A 115 12.37 14.61 5.91
C HIS A 115 13.78 14.29 5.38
N GLU A 116 14.08 14.73 4.15
CA GLU A 116 15.32 14.39 3.45
C GLU A 116 16.58 14.68 4.27
N ASP A 117 16.64 15.87 4.88
CA ASP A 117 17.74 16.30 5.77
C ASP A 117 17.91 15.44 7.01
N ASP A 118 16.84 14.81 7.50
CA ASP A 118 16.84 14.03 8.74
C ASP A 118 17.01 12.53 8.50
N TYR A 119 17.06 12.09 7.23
CA TYR A 119 17.08 10.69 6.86
C TYR A 119 18.21 9.91 7.52
N ASN A 120 19.45 10.43 7.49
CA ASN A 120 20.60 9.75 8.08
C ASN A 120 20.45 9.59 9.59
N SER A 121 19.92 10.60 10.28
CA SER A 121 19.64 10.58 11.71
C SER A 121 18.55 9.57 12.07
N ALA A 122 17.49 9.48 11.25
CA ALA A 122 16.42 8.51 11.42
C ALA A 122 16.91 7.08 11.19
N ARG A 123 17.64 6.87 10.09
CA ARG A 123 18.24 5.58 9.72
C ARG A 123 19.16 5.07 10.82
N GLU A 124 20.03 5.93 11.36
CA GLU A 124 20.94 5.59 12.46
C GLU A 124 20.16 5.10 13.70
N CYS A 125 19.05 5.76 14.05
CA CYS A 125 18.20 5.34 15.18
C CYS A 125 17.63 3.92 14.99
N ILE A 126 17.21 3.59 13.76
CA ILE A 126 16.63 2.27 13.44
C ILE A 126 17.73 1.20 13.45
N LEU A 127 18.88 1.45 12.82
CA LEU A 127 20.02 0.52 12.81
C LEU A 127 20.53 0.21 14.22
N LYS A 128 20.67 1.24 15.07
CA LYS A 128 21.05 1.07 16.48
C LYS A 128 20.02 0.29 17.31
N SER A 129 18.82 0.05 16.76
CA SER A 129 17.76 -0.74 17.39
C SER A 129 17.72 -2.19 16.88
N GLY A 130 18.81 -2.69 16.30
CA GLY A 130 18.95 -4.10 15.89
C GLY A 130 18.55 -4.39 14.45
N PHE A 131 18.28 -3.36 13.65
CA PHE A 131 17.93 -3.51 12.24
C PHE A 131 19.15 -3.51 11.34
N VAL A 132 19.03 -4.20 10.22
CA VAL A 132 20.00 -4.23 9.14
C VAL A 132 19.30 -3.95 7.80
N PRO A 133 20.01 -3.35 6.81
CA PRO A 133 19.47 -3.21 5.48
C PRO A 133 19.11 -4.57 4.88
N TYR A 134 17.91 -4.67 4.31
CA TYR A 134 17.49 -5.87 3.61
C TYR A 134 18.32 -6.07 2.34
N VAL A 135 18.90 -7.25 2.19
CA VAL A 135 19.63 -7.67 1.00
C VAL A 135 18.78 -8.72 0.28
N GLY A 136 18.26 -8.36 -0.90
CA GLY A 136 17.44 -9.27 -1.69
C GLY A 136 18.23 -10.50 -2.19
N ARG A 137 17.51 -11.53 -2.65
CA ARG A 137 18.09 -12.83 -3.11
C ARG A 137 19.19 -12.72 -4.18
N ASP A 138 19.23 -11.63 -4.93
CA ASP A 138 20.25 -11.38 -5.97
C ASP A 138 21.47 -10.59 -5.43
N GLY A 139 21.62 -10.44 -4.11
CA GLY A 139 22.64 -9.57 -3.50
C GLY A 139 22.32 -8.09 -3.66
N PHE A 140 21.11 -7.76 -4.11
CA PHE A 140 20.67 -6.40 -4.33
C PHE A 140 20.38 -5.74 -2.99
N VAL A 141 21.24 -4.81 -2.59
CA VAL A 141 20.98 -3.89 -1.48
C VAL A 141 20.20 -2.72 -2.04
N PHE A 142 19.08 -2.35 -1.41
CA PHE A 142 18.45 -1.07 -1.67
C PHE A 142 19.47 0.02 -1.31
N THR A 143 20.10 0.63 -2.33
CA THR A 143 21.08 1.70 -2.13
C THR A 143 20.41 2.98 -1.64
N PRO A 144 21.15 3.96 -1.10
CA PRO A 144 20.60 5.28 -0.73
C PRO A 144 19.98 6.07 -1.90
N ALA A 145 20.17 5.62 -3.14
CA ALA A 145 19.50 6.17 -4.32
C ALA A 145 18.04 5.66 -4.46
N PHE A 146 17.65 4.68 -3.64
CA PHE A 146 16.27 4.24 -3.50
C PHE A 146 15.52 5.15 -2.53
N LYS A 147 14.25 5.37 -2.87
CA LYS A 147 13.35 6.33 -2.21
C LYS A 147 12.78 5.82 -0.89
N GLU A 148 12.95 4.53 -0.68
CA GLU A 148 12.66 3.77 0.52
C GLU A 148 13.85 2.82 0.74
N GLU A 149 14.27 2.67 1.99
CA GLU A 149 15.18 1.60 2.39
C GLU A 149 14.39 0.62 3.25
N ILE A 150 14.38 -0.65 2.83
CA ILE A 150 13.78 -1.72 3.61
C ILE A 150 14.80 -2.16 4.65
N LEU A 151 14.43 -2.03 5.93
CA LEU A 151 15.23 -2.41 7.08
C LEU A 151 14.53 -3.57 7.79
N VAL A 152 15.24 -4.66 8.05
CA VAL A 152 14.72 -5.85 8.75
C VAL A 152 15.44 -6.04 10.07
N HIS A 153 14.72 -6.48 11.10
CA HIS A 153 15.34 -6.77 12.39
C HIS A 153 16.18 -8.05 12.31
N LYS A 154 17.41 -8.01 12.83
CA LYS A 154 18.38 -9.11 12.70
C LYS A 154 17.95 -10.44 13.36
N ASP A 155 17.12 -10.35 14.40
CA ASP A 155 16.63 -11.50 15.18
C ASP A 155 15.13 -11.77 15.00
N MET A 156 14.42 -10.94 14.23
CA MET A 156 12.96 -10.99 14.12
C MET A 156 12.52 -10.73 12.67
N ASP A 157 12.44 -11.78 11.86
CA ASP A 157 12.17 -11.70 10.42
C ASP A 157 10.81 -11.09 10.06
N TYR A 158 9.88 -10.98 11.01
CA TYR A 158 8.56 -10.37 10.82
C TYR A 158 8.49 -8.90 11.24
N LEU A 159 9.60 -8.32 11.70
CA LEU A 159 9.70 -6.91 12.05
C LEU A 159 10.50 -6.16 10.97
N GLN A 160 9.77 -5.45 10.11
CA GLN A 160 10.30 -4.69 8.99
C GLN A 160 9.90 -3.22 9.11
N VAL A 161 10.82 -2.33 8.74
CA VAL A 161 10.59 -0.90 8.59
C VAL A 161 10.92 -0.49 7.17
N ASP A 162 9.98 0.18 6.52
CA ASP A 162 10.19 0.82 5.24
C ASP A 162 10.44 2.31 5.51
N LEU A 163 11.70 2.73 5.40
CA LEU A 163 12.13 4.10 5.69
C LEU A 163 12.11 4.95 4.42
N HIS A 164 11.10 5.80 4.28
CA HIS A 164 10.81 6.59 3.09
C HIS A 164 11.43 7.99 3.16
N ARG A 165 12.10 8.39 2.08
CA ARG A 165 12.56 9.78 1.82
C ARG A 165 11.61 10.55 0.91
N SER A 166 10.74 9.83 0.21
CA SER A 166 9.71 10.37 -0.66
C SER A 166 8.60 9.34 -0.82
N LEU A 167 7.37 9.80 -1.03
CA LEU A 167 6.20 8.91 -1.12
C LEU A 167 6.15 8.07 -2.39
N PHE A 168 6.67 8.64 -3.49
CA PHE A 168 6.64 8.00 -4.80
C PHE A 168 7.90 8.30 -5.60
N SER A 169 8.11 7.48 -6.64
CA SER A 169 9.01 7.89 -7.69
C SER A 169 8.45 9.15 -8.38
N LYS A 170 9.21 10.25 -8.43
CA LYS A 170 8.97 11.46 -9.24
C LYS A 170 8.51 11.22 -10.69
N TYR A 171 8.75 10.03 -11.24
CA TYR A 171 8.33 9.66 -12.60
C TYR A 171 7.09 8.76 -12.63
N ARG A 172 6.54 8.44 -11.46
CA ARG A 172 5.34 7.61 -11.32
C ARG A 172 4.18 8.46 -10.84
N PHE A 173 4.32 9.06 -9.67
CA PHE A 173 3.32 9.96 -9.08
C PHE A 173 4.03 11.13 -8.41
N ASN A 174 3.35 12.26 -8.33
CA ASN A 174 3.88 13.47 -7.72
C ASN A 174 2.91 14.02 -6.67
N MET A 175 3.34 14.06 -5.41
CA MET A 175 2.63 14.79 -4.36
C MET A 175 3.60 15.81 -3.78
N ASP A 176 3.10 17.00 -3.47
CA ASP A 176 3.91 18.05 -2.85
C ASP A 176 4.33 17.59 -1.46
N PHE A 177 5.63 17.34 -1.32
CA PHE A 177 6.20 16.81 -0.09
C PHE A 177 6.10 17.83 1.04
N GLU A 178 6.39 19.11 0.77
CA GLU A 178 6.36 20.17 1.77
C GLU A 178 4.93 20.46 2.23
N GLU A 179 3.96 20.42 1.31
CA GLU A 179 2.54 20.57 1.65
C GLU A 179 2.10 19.47 2.63
N ILE A 180 2.52 18.22 2.41
CA ILE A 180 2.20 17.09 3.30
C ILE A 180 2.79 17.26 4.70
N TRP A 181 4.01 17.80 4.81
CA TRP A 181 4.59 18.12 6.10
C TRP A 181 3.85 19.26 6.78
N ALA A 182 3.56 20.32 6.04
CA ALA A 182 2.89 21.51 6.55
C ALA A 182 1.47 21.19 7.05
N SER A 183 0.73 20.32 6.36
CA SER A 183 -0.62 19.92 6.74
C SER A 183 -0.68 18.67 7.62
N SER A 184 0.45 18.03 7.92
CA SER A 184 0.47 16.86 8.80
C SER A 184 -0.18 17.16 10.16
N MET A 185 -0.82 16.15 10.75
CA MET A 185 -1.56 16.28 11.99
C MET A 185 -1.03 15.35 13.07
N GLU A 186 -1.27 15.69 14.33
CA GLU A 186 -0.95 14.85 15.46
C GLU A 186 -1.98 13.73 15.63
N PHE A 187 -1.53 12.57 16.11
CA PHE A 187 -2.37 11.46 16.51
C PHE A 187 -1.69 10.66 17.63
N GLU A 188 -2.44 9.86 18.38
CA GLU A 188 -1.89 9.09 19.50
C GLU A 188 -1.86 7.59 19.19
N ILE A 189 -0.72 6.94 19.43
CA ILE A 189 -0.60 5.48 19.51
C ILE A 189 0.01 5.13 20.87
N ASP A 190 -0.66 4.29 21.64
CA ASP A 190 -0.16 3.73 22.92
C ASP A 190 0.44 4.77 23.88
N GLY A 191 -0.22 5.92 24.02
CA GLY A 191 0.21 7.03 24.87
C GLY A 191 1.33 7.89 24.29
N VAL A 192 1.66 7.74 23.00
CA VAL A 192 2.67 8.58 22.32
C VAL A 192 2.03 9.37 21.19
N ILE A 193 2.12 10.70 21.29
CA ILE A 193 1.69 11.62 20.24
C ILE A 193 2.67 11.52 19.06
N LEU A 194 2.24 11.06 17.90
CA LEU A 194 3.00 10.98 16.66
C LEU A 194 2.38 11.92 15.62
N ARG A 195 2.98 12.00 14.43
CA ARG A 195 2.40 12.75 13.30
C ARG A 195 2.04 11.81 12.16
N LYS A 196 0.95 12.12 11.47
CA LYS A 196 0.49 11.44 10.26
C LYS A 196 0.06 12.47 9.21
N MET A 197 -0.19 12.02 7.98
CA MET A 197 -0.80 12.86 6.96
C MET A 197 -2.20 13.30 7.40
N GLU A 198 -2.62 14.50 6.98
CA GLU A 198 -4.03 14.88 7.08
C GLU A 198 -4.92 13.95 6.23
N PRO A 199 -6.23 13.85 6.54
CA PRO A 199 -7.09 12.86 5.92
C PRO A 199 -7.16 12.94 4.39
N GLN A 200 -7.28 14.14 3.81
CA GLN A 200 -7.40 14.29 2.36
C GLN A 200 -6.13 13.83 1.63
N LYS A 201 -4.95 14.20 2.15
CA LYS A 201 -3.65 13.75 1.61
C LYS A 201 -3.45 12.26 1.82
N GLU A 202 -3.83 11.71 2.97
CA GLU A 202 -3.76 10.27 3.24
C GLU A 202 -4.64 9.49 2.26
N PHE A 203 -5.84 9.98 1.96
CA PHE A 203 -6.74 9.36 0.98
C PHE A 203 -6.17 9.40 -0.44
N SER A 204 -5.66 10.56 -0.87
CA SER A 204 -4.93 10.71 -2.13
C SER A 204 -3.76 9.72 -2.21
N TYR A 205 -2.97 9.64 -1.13
CA TYR A 205 -1.84 8.73 -1.03
C TYR A 205 -2.27 7.26 -1.11
N LEU A 206 -3.34 6.83 -0.43
CA LEU A 206 -3.84 5.45 -0.47
C LEU A 206 -4.35 5.06 -1.86
N LEU A 207 -5.05 5.97 -2.54
CA LEU A 207 -5.49 5.78 -3.93
C LEU A 207 -4.29 5.60 -4.88
N LEU A 208 -3.29 6.48 -4.78
CA LEU A 208 -2.10 6.43 -5.63
C LEU A 208 -1.21 5.25 -5.32
N HIS A 209 -1.02 4.92 -4.04
CA HIS A 209 -0.30 3.72 -3.61
C HIS A 209 -0.99 2.47 -4.16
N SER A 210 -2.31 2.37 -4.01
CA SER A 210 -3.08 1.26 -4.58
C SER A 210 -3.04 1.23 -6.10
N ALA A 211 -3.03 2.38 -6.78
CA ALA A 211 -2.81 2.48 -8.22
C ALA A 211 -1.38 2.11 -8.63
N ALA A 212 -0.39 2.33 -7.78
CA ALA A 212 0.98 1.82 -7.97
C ALA A 212 0.98 0.29 -7.96
N HIS A 213 0.16 -0.28 -7.09
CA HIS A 213 -0.01 -1.70 -6.84
C HIS A 213 -1.24 -2.30 -7.55
N PHE A 214 -1.80 -1.65 -8.57
CA PHE A 214 -3.16 -1.91 -9.11
C PHE A 214 -3.52 -3.38 -9.39
N TYR A 215 -2.53 -4.24 -9.57
CA TYR A 215 -2.69 -5.66 -9.86
C TYR A 215 -2.24 -6.62 -8.74
N LYS A 216 -1.60 -6.08 -7.69
CA LYS A 216 -1.34 -6.75 -6.40
C LYS A 216 -2.26 -6.18 -5.30
N LEU A 217 -3.36 -5.55 -5.68
CA LEU A 217 -4.29 -4.95 -4.75
C LEU A 217 -4.88 -6.04 -3.86
N ARG A 218 -4.63 -5.98 -2.56
CA ARG A 218 -5.20 -6.92 -1.59
C ARG A 218 -6.55 -6.38 -1.10
N GLY A 219 -7.41 -7.28 -0.64
CA GLY A 219 -8.68 -6.91 -0.04
C GLY A 219 -8.55 -5.86 1.07
N ILE A 220 -7.48 -5.93 1.87
CA ILE A 220 -7.22 -4.94 2.91
C ILE A 220 -7.00 -3.52 2.37
N ASN A 221 -6.36 -3.36 1.20
CA ASN A 221 -6.14 -2.03 0.61
C ASN A 221 -7.46 -1.40 0.15
N ILE A 222 -8.35 -2.21 -0.41
CA ILE A 222 -9.69 -1.77 -0.80
C ILE A 222 -10.46 -1.35 0.44
N LEU A 223 -10.41 -2.15 1.50
CA LEU A 223 -11.12 -1.87 2.74
C LEU A 223 -10.56 -0.62 3.45
N ASP A 224 -9.24 -0.45 3.52
CA ASP A 224 -8.58 0.75 4.04
C ASP A 224 -9.12 2.00 3.33
N ILE A 225 -9.09 2.04 1.98
CA ILE A 225 -9.59 3.18 1.20
C ILE A 225 -11.08 3.42 1.43
N SER A 226 -11.88 2.34 1.43
CA SER A 226 -13.35 2.45 1.51
C SER A 226 -13.81 2.94 2.88
N LEU A 227 -13.20 2.44 3.96
CA LEU A 227 -13.47 2.91 5.31
C LEU A 227 -12.96 4.34 5.51
N HIS A 228 -11.82 4.69 4.92
CA HIS A 228 -11.27 6.05 4.97
C HIS A 228 -12.21 7.05 4.29
N TYR A 229 -12.67 6.73 3.08
CA TYR A 229 -13.70 7.48 2.37
C TYR A 229 -14.96 7.69 3.22
N ARG A 230 -15.47 6.61 3.82
CA ARG A 230 -16.69 6.66 4.63
C ARG A 230 -16.52 7.50 5.90
N LYS A 231 -15.39 7.38 6.59
CA LYS A 231 -15.14 8.06 7.86
C LYS A 231 -15.01 9.57 7.68
N PHE A 232 -14.26 10.00 6.66
CA PHE A 232 -13.94 11.41 6.45
C PHE A 232 -14.84 12.10 5.44
N ASN A 233 -15.73 11.36 4.76
CA ASN A 233 -16.68 11.87 3.79
C ASN A 233 -16.01 12.74 2.72
N HIS A 234 -14.96 12.19 2.09
CA HIS A 234 -14.13 12.93 1.13
C HIS A 234 -14.93 13.42 -0.07
N ASN A 235 -14.71 14.68 -0.45
CA ASN A 235 -15.22 15.23 -1.70
C ASN A 235 -14.33 14.75 -2.86
N LEU A 236 -14.86 13.87 -3.72
CA LEU A 236 -14.09 13.29 -4.81
C LEU A 236 -13.61 14.33 -5.83
N ASN A 237 -14.36 15.42 -6.04
CA ASN A 237 -13.93 16.50 -6.94
C ASN A 237 -12.70 17.21 -6.39
N GLU A 238 -12.67 17.52 -5.09
CA GLU A 238 -11.53 18.17 -4.45
C GLU A 238 -10.29 17.27 -4.44
N VAL A 239 -10.46 15.98 -4.13
CA VAL A 239 -9.39 14.97 -4.21
C VAL A 239 -8.82 14.90 -5.62
N LEU A 240 -9.67 14.87 -6.65
CA LEU A 240 -9.22 14.78 -8.03
C LEU A 240 -8.57 16.05 -8.55
N GLU A 241 -9.03 17.23 -8.14
CA GLU A 241 -8.38 18.51 -8.46
C GLU A 241 -7.02 18.63 -7.77
N GLU A 242 -6.88 18.16 -6.52
CA GLU A 242 -5.56 18.03 -5.88
C GLU A 242 -4.64 17.09 -6.67
N MET A 243 -5.12 15.89 -7.00
CA MET A 243 -4.35 14.93 -7.80
C MET A 243 -3.98 15.50 -9.18
N LYS A 244 -4.79 16.40 -9.74
CA LYS A 244 -4.51 17.05 -11.01
C LYS A 244 -3.33 18.01 -10.94
N ARG A 245 -3.15 18.74 -9.83
CA ARG A 245 -1.95 19.58 -9.59
C ARG A 245 -0.67 18.76 -9.63
N GLY A 246 -0.73 17.53 -9.11
CA GLY A 246 0.36 16.56 -9.17
C GLY A 246 0.39 15.68 -10.42
N GLU A 247 -0.44 15.96 -11.43
CA GLU A 247 -0.54 15.15 -12.65
C GLU A 247 -0.82 13.65 -12.37
N ASN A 248 -1.60 13.34 -11.34
CA ASN A 248 -1.98 11.97 -10.96
C ASN A 248 -3.46 11.64 -11.22
N HIS A 249 -4.26 12.61 -11.66
CA HIS A 249 -5.70 12.50 -11.78
C HIS A 249 -6.19 11.33 -12.66
N TYR A 250 -5.42 10.86 -13.65
CA TYR A 250 -5.79 9.64 -14.41
C TYR A 250 -5.69 8.37 -13.57
N ALA A 251 -4.65 8.23 -12.73
CA ALA A 251 -4.53 7.11 -11.81
C ALA A 251 -5.64 7.15 -10.75
N GLY A 252 -5.91 8.34 -10.21
CA GLY A 252 -7.06 8.59 -9.32
C GLY A 252 -8.38 8.19 -9.97
N TYR A 253 -8.64 8.65 -11.21
CA TYR A 253 -9.84 8.33 -11.97
C TYR A 253 -10.05 6.82 -12.11
N TYR A 254 -9.04 6.08 -12.58
CA TYR A 254 -9.19 4.64 -12.79
C TYR A 254 -9.38 3.87 -11.48
N MET A 255 -8.71 4.29 -10.40
CA MET A 255 -8.87 3.67 -9.08
C MET A 255 -10.25 3.95 -8.49
N LEU A 256 -10.72 5.20 -8.52
CA LEU A 256 -12.06 5.57 -8.06
C LEU A 256 -13.14 4.91 -8.90
N LYS A 257 -13.00 4.88 -10.23
CA LYS A 257 -13.91 4.17 -11.12
C LYS A 257 -14.00 2.69 -10.78
N PHE A 258 -12.87 2.04 -10.48
CA PHE A 258 -12.86 0.66 -10.03
C PHE A 258 -13.62 0.50 -8.71
N LEU A 259 -13.37 1.35 -7.72
CA LEU A 259 -14.00 1.29 -6.41
C LEU A 259 -15.52 1.53 -6.49
N ILE A 260 -15.96 2.55 -7.22
CA ILE A 260 -17.38 2.90 -7.42
C ILE A 260 -18.12 1.80 -8.17
N LYS A 261 -17.61 1.36 -9.32
CA LYS A 261 -18.25 0.30 -10.13
C LYS A 261 -18.38 -1.02 -9.36
N ASN A 262 -17.46 -1.30 -8.44
CA ASN A 262 -17.51 -2.47 -7.58
C ASN A 262 -18.21 -2.21 -6.24
N GLY A 263 -18.87 -1.07 -6.03
CA GLY A 263 -19.66 -0.77 -4.84
C GLY A 263 -18.84 -0.74 -3.54
N PHE A 264 -17.55 -0.43 -3.64
CA PHE A 264 -16.67 -0.23 -2.48
C PHE A 264 -16.72 1.22 -1.98
N ILE A 265 -17.00 2.15 -2.89
CA ILE A 265 -17.33 3.54 -2.59
C ILE A 265 -18.73 3.80 -3.12
N ILE A 266 -19.58 4.42 -2.30
CA ILE A 266 -20.92 4.87 -2.69
C ILE A 266 -20.78 6.33 -3.13
N ALA A 267 -20.67 6.52 -4.44
CA ALA A 267 -20.60 7.83 -5.11
C ALA A 267 -21.17 7.68 -6.53
N ASP A 268 -21.62 8.79 -7.12
CA ASP A 268 -22.05 8.80 -8.53
C ASP A 268 -20.82 8.83 -9.45
N GLU A 269 -20.78 7.99 -10.50
CA GLU A 269 -19.68 8.03 -11.48
C GLU A 269 -19.52 9.44 -12.10
N ARG A 270 -20.60 10.25 -12.17
CA ARG A 270 -20.55 11.64 -12.64
C ARG A 270 -19.59 12.52 -11.83
N GLU A 271 -19.35 12.21 -10.57
CA GLU A 271 -18.42 12.95 -9.69
C GLU A 271 -16.96 12.84 -10.12
N ILE A 272 -16.60 11.83 -10.92
CA ILE A 272 -15.22 11.63 -11.38
C ILE A 272 -15.04 11.93 -12.87
N GLU A 273 -16.11 12.22 -13.60
CA GLU A 273 -16.07 12.39 -15.06
C GLU A 273 -15.35 13.69 -15.50
N GLY A 274 -15.24 14.69 -14.63
CA GLY A 274 -14.54 15.95 -14.91
C GLY A 274 -13.03 15.80 -15.20
N VAL A 275 -12.41 14.70 -14.73
CA VAL A 275 -10.98 14.40 -14.94
C VAL A 275 -10.77 13.16 -15.81
N LYS A 276 -11.80 12.76 -16.54
CA LYS A 276 -11.80 11.55 -17.37
C LYS A 276 -10.64 11.55 -18.37
N PRO A 277 -9.86 10.46 -18.46
CA PRO A 277 -8.78 10.37 -19.42
C PRO A 277 -9.25 10.47 -20.89
N PRO A 278 -8.39 10.96 -21.80
CA PRO A 278 -8.62 11.02 -23.24
C PRO A 278 -8.94 9.65 -23.84
N LEU A 279 -9.63 9.65 -24.99
CA LEU A 279 -10.12 8.44 -25.65
C LEU A 279 -9.02 7.38 -25.83
N LEU A 280 -7.84 7.77 -26.30
CA LEU A 280 -6.72 6.84 -26.51
C LEU A 280 -6.25 6.16 -25.22
N SER A 281 -6.10 6.91 -24.12
CA SER A 281 -5.76 6.33 -22.81
C SER A 281 -6.85 5.36 -22.34
N ARG A 282 -8.13 5.69 -22.56
CA ARG A 282 -9.24 4.80 -22.22
C ARG A 282 -9.28 3.54 -23.07
N MET A 283 -9.06 3.65 -24.38
CA MET A 283 -9.00 2.50 -25.27
C MET A 283 -7.84 1.59 -24.87
N LEU A 284 -6.67 2.14 -24.57
CA LEU A 284 -5.52 1.37 -24.09
C LEU A 284 -5.82 0.70 -22.75
N MET A 285 -6.34 1.43 -21.76
CA MET A 285 -6.70 0.84 -20.47
C MET A 285 -7.72 -0.28 -20.67
N ASN A 286 -8.81 -0.01 -21.39
CA ASN A 286 -9.84 -1.00 -21.67
C ASN A 286 -9.26 -2.22 -22.37
N PHE A 287 -8.45 -2.08 -23.43
CA PHE A 287 -7.81 -3.20 -24.11
C PHE A 287 -6.93 -4.05 -23.18
N LEU A 288 -6.18 -3.38 -22.30
CA LEU A 288 -5.32 -4.05 -21.33
C LEU A 288 -6.09 -4.66 -20.16
N THR A 289 -7.32 -4.20 -19.91
CA THR A 289 -8.19 -4.67 -18.82
C THR A 289 -9.41 -5.49 -19.26
N SER A 290 -9.68 -5.63 -20.56
CA SER A 290 -10.91 -6.20 -21.12
C SER A 290 -10.92 -7.73 -21.19
N ASN A 291 -9.76 -8.37 -21.00
CA ASN A 291 -9.73 -9.82 -20.88
C ASN A 291 -10.36 -10.19 -19.53
N GLU A 292 -11.54 -10.82 -19.58
CA GLU A 292 -12.28 -11.40 -18.43
C GLU A 292 -11.45 -12.37 -17.56
N LYS A 293 -10.20 -12.66 -17.94
CA LYS A 293 -9.22 -13.46 -17.20
C LYS A 293 -8.24 -12.64 -16.36
N LEU A 294 -8.47 -11.33 -16.19
CA LEU A 294 -7.74 -10.54 -15.20
C LEU A 294 -8.28 -10.85 -13.83
N ASN A 295 -7.71 -11.89 -13.22
CA ASN A 295 -7.73 -12.02 -11.77
C ASN A 295 -7.01 -10.78 -11.23
N TYR A 296 -7.77 -9.76 -10.83
CA TYR A 296 -7.26 -8.48 -10.30
C TYR A 296 -6.33 -8.71 -9.08
N LEU A 297 -6.39 -9.92 -8.51
CA LEU A 297 -5.61 -10.41 -7.39
C LEU A 297 -4.33 -11.21 -7.74
N ARG A 298 -3.97 -11.44 -9.03
CA ARG A 298 -2.83 -12.31 -9.40
C ARG A 298 -1.95 -11.74 -10.54
N PHE A 299 -1.27 -10.62 -10.30
CA PHE A 299 -0.40 -9.97 -11.31
C PHE A 299 0.88 -10.68 -11.70
N GLU A 300 1.42 -11.58 -10.87
CA GLU A 300 2.74 -12.17 -11.15
C GLU A 300 2.76 -12.96 -12.47
N ARG A 301 1.58 -13.28 -13.00
CA ARG A 301 1.38 -13.98 -14.28
C ARG A 301 1.06 -13.07 -15.47
N LEU A 302 0.90 -11.75 -15.30
CA LEU A 302 0.61 -10.87 -16.42
C LEU A 302 1.85 -10.55 -17.27
N PRO A 303 1.75 -10.58 -18.60
CA PRO A 303 2.84 -10.19 -19.49
C PRO A 303 3.30 -8.76 -19.20
N PHE A 304 4.62 -8.56 -19.27
CA PHE A 304 5.29 -7.28 -19.04
C PHE A 304 4.62 -6.09 -19.75
N LEU A 305 4.19 -6.27 -21.00
CA LEU A 305 3.58 -5.23 -21.82
C LEU A 305 2.25 -4.73 -21.25
N VAL A 306 1.48 -5.61 -20.61
CA VAL A 306 0.22 -5.23 -19.97
C VAL A 306 0.50 -4.28 -18.80
N ARG A 307 1.54 -4.57 -18.01
CA ARG A 307 1.95 -3.74 -16.86
C ARG A 307 2.41 -2.36 -17.28
N ALA A 308 3.25 -2.30 -18.31
CA ALA A 308 3.79 -1.04 -18.80
C ALA A 308 2.69 -0.21 -19.46
N GLY A 309 1.84 -0.85 -20.28
CA GLY A 309 0.75 -0.17 -20.98
C GLY A 309 -0.29 0.43 -20.04
N THR A 310 -0.57 -0.20 -18.90
CA THR A 310 -1.56 0.33 -17.95
C THR A 310 -1.03 1.51 -17.15
N VAL A 311 0.24 1.49 -16.76
CA VAL A 311 0.90 2.67 -16.18
C VAL A 311 0.93 3.81 -17.20
N LEU A 312 1.20 3.52 -18.48
CA LEU A 312 1.15 4.54 -19.54
C LEU A 312 -0.26 5.09 -19.78
N ALA A 313 -1.30 4.26 -19.64
CA ALA A 313 -2.68 4.69 -19.76
C ALA A 313 -3.11 5.59 -18.58
N SER A 314 -2.60 5.33 -17.37
CA SER A 314 -2.90 6.07 -16.15
C SER A 314 -1.96 7.25 -15.87
N THR A 315 -0.96 7.50 -16.71
CA THR A 315 -0.03 8.65 -16.59
C THR A 315 -0.43 9.74 -17.59
N PRO A 316 -0.75 10.97 -17.14
CA PRO A 316 -1.00 12.09 -18.05
C PRO A 316 0.31 12.68 -18.60
N GLY A 317 0.19 13.35 -19.76
CA GLY A 317 1.32 14.04 -20.42
C GLY A 317 2.26 13.13 -21.21
N PHE A 318 2.82 13.66 -22.31
CA PHE A 318 3.79 12.93 -23.14
C PHE A 318 5.14 12.75 -22.43
N PHE A 319 5.61 13.79 -21.74
CA PHE A 319 6.90 13.78 -21.04
C PHE A 319 6.97 12.71 -19.95
N ASN A 320 5.97 12.64 -19.06
CA ASN A 320 5.92 11.64 -17.99
C ASN A 320 5.87 10.21 -18.53
N LYS A 321 5.12 9.97 -19.60
CA LYS A 321 5.08 8.67 -20.28
C LYS A 321 6.47 8.27 -20.79
N THR A 322 7.15 9.18 -21.47
CA THR A 322 8.51 8.94 -22.00
C THR A 322 9.52 8.70 -20.87
N MET A 323 9.48 9.50 -19.81
CA MET A 323 10.36 9.33 -18.65
C MET A 323 10.09 8.02 -17.90
N PHE A 324 8.83 7.63 -17.75
CA PHE A 324 8.47 6.34 -17.18
C PHE A 324 9.07 5.19 -18.01
N VAL A 325 8.89 5.20 -19.34
CA VAL A 325 9.47 4.17 -20.23
C VAL A 325 10.98 4.14 -20.09
N TYR A 326 11.65 5.29 -20.16
CA TYR A 326 13.11 5.39 -20.03
C TYR A 326 13.62 4.78 -18.72
N HIS A 327 13.08 5.22 -17.57
CA HIS A 327 13.54 4.73 -16.26
C HIS A 327 13.17 3.27 -16.01
N TYR A 328 11.99 2.85 -16.48
CA TYR A 328 11.54 1.47 -16.34
C TYR A 328 12.36 0.50 -17.20
N LEU A 329 12.71 0.88 -18.43
CA LEU A 329 13.63 0.13 -19.29
C LEU A 329 15.05 0.14 -18.73
N ARG A 330 15.54 1.29 -18.25
CA ARG A 330 16.87 1.40 -17.61
C ARG A 330 17.00 0.48 -16.40
N ARG A 331 16.03 0.50 -15.48
CA ARG A 331 16.02 -0.38 -14.28
C ARG A 331 16.05 -1.85 -14.66
N ARG A 332 15.40 -2.24 -15.76
CA ARG A 332 15.43 -3.61 -16.27
C ARG A 332 16.75 -3.94 -16.95
N GLY A 333 17.32 -3.00 -17.72
CA GLY A 333 18.66 -3.10 -18.27
C GLY A 333 19.67 -3.37 -17.17
N ASP A 334 19.68 -2.54 -16.13
CA ASP A 334 20.56 -2.68 -14.96
C ASP A 334 20.37 -4.04 -14.26
N ALA A 335 19.14 -4.53 -14.12
CA ALA A 335 18.86 -5.85 -13.55
C ALA A 335 19.35 -7.01 -14.44
N ILE A 336 19.25 -6.88 -15.76
CA ILE A 336 19.73 -7.88 -16.72
C ILE A 336 21.27 -7.87 -16.75
N PHE A 337 21.89 -6.71 -16.89
CA PHE A 337 23.36 -6.56 -16.88
C PHE A 337 23.98 -6.92 -15.52
N GLY A 338 23.29 -6.66 -14.41
CA GLY A 338 23.66 -7.13 -13.07
C GLY A 338 23.67 -8.66 -12.95
N LYS A 339 22.70 -9.35 -13.60
CA LYS A 339 22.70 -10.82 -13.71
C LYS A 339 23.82 -11.37 -14.59
N PHE A 340 24.25 -10.62 -15.61
CA PHE A 340 25.41 -11.00 -16.42
C PHE A 340 26.74 -10.85 -15.66
N ARG A 341 26.90 -9.78 -14.88
CA ARG A 341 28.09 -9.56 -14.03
C ARG A 341 28.24 -10.61 -12.93
N THR A 342 27.14 -10.98 -12.26
CA THR A 342 27.15 -12.02 -11.21
C THR A 342 27.34 -13.43 -11.76
N ARG A 343 27.00 -13.68 -13.04
CA ARG A 343 27.34 -14.93 -13.73
C ARG A 343 28.82 -15.00 -14.11
N GLN A 344 29.43 -13.90 -14.57
CA GLN A 344 30.87 -13.88 -14.88
C GLN A 344 31.75 -14.05 -13.64
N SER A 345 31.33 -13.54 -12.47
CA SER A 345 32.06 -13.75 -11.21
C SER A 345 31.94 -15.18 -10.64
N LYS A 346 30.96 -15.98 -11.10
CA LYS A 346 30.81 -17.40 -10.73
C LYS A 346 31.55 -18.37 -11.67
N ILE A 347 32.13 -17.89 -12.77
CA ILE A 347 32.90 -18.69 -13.75
C ILE A 347 34.41 -18.50 -13.55
N ARG A 348 34.83 -17.72 -12.54
CA ARG A 348 36.22 -17.66 -12.06
C ARG A 348 36.30 -18.14 -10.62
N VAL A 349 36.25 -19.46 -10.44
CA VAL A 349 36.94 -20.21 -9.37
C VAL A 349 37.41 -21.51 -9.98
#